data_AF-A0A2B7Z897-F1
#
_entry.id   AF-A0A2B7Z897-F1
#
_cell.length_a   1.000
_cell.length_b   1.000
_cell.length_c   1.000
_cell.angle_alpha   90.00
_cell.angle_beta   90.00
_cell.angle_gamma   90.00
#
_symmetry.space_group_name_H-M   'P 1'
#
loop_
_entity.id
_entity.type
_entity.pdbx_description
1 polymer ?
#
loop_
_entity_poly.entity_id
_entity_poly.type
_entity_poly.pdbx_seq_one_letter_code
_entity_poly.pdbx_strand_id
1 'polypeptide(L)'
;MSNNPTSKMSSFEAQFGAVKISVADYSAVAGERLQMPYPEVLPYAFRHVGVVAERMRKLARVVGDGKSVAVATGFKGAEYEERDPRKLAAESSTPQEIAQYDAWSAGGLCLPEFNWSENVDDSSMSKSIVKSMQDHADAMNILWKTDRAKPHHALWLSGNWMGMLPLVSAVILVEKAKKDLKGGSEIFTANEVAEIQTIDKACDQVTQFQNAQRGAAFPEVTNRDFEYSKQILLARKLAIEKNPQGRMPEKCWYVEFTSWKFVSDSEPSKWYADSVIPTEASIPAGIESRHNRKEVS
;
A
#
# COMPACT_ATOMS: atom_id res chain seq x y z
N MET A 1 -10.12 -43.27 50.08
CA MET A 1 -9.86 -41.82 49.92
C MET A 1 -8.68 -41.69 48.96
N SER A 2 -8.94 -41.41 47.69
CA SER A 2 -7.91 -41.29 46.65
C SER A 2 -7.90 -39.84 46.17
N ASN A 3 -6.87 -39.09 46.56
CA ASN A 3 -6.67 -37.71 46.17
C ASN A 3 -5.63 -37.69 45.05
N ASN A 4 -6.09 -37.49 43.82
CA ASN A 4 -5.22 -37.33 42.66
C ASN A 4 -4.97 -35.83 42.44
N PRO A 5 -3.73 -35.32 42.58
CA PRO A 5 -3.45 -33.91 42.34
C PRO A 5 -3.38 -33.65 40.84
N THR A 6 -4.42 -33.03 40.29
CA THR A 6 -4.39 -32.48 38.92
C THR A 6 -3.37 -31.35 38.88
N SER A 7 -2.19 -31.65 38.34
CA SER A 7 -1.16 -30.67 37.97
C SER A 7 -1.74 -29.71 36.93
N LYS A 8 -2.13 -28.51 37.37
CA LYS A 8 -2.45 -27.39 36.48
C LYS A 8 -1.15 -26.95 35.83
N MET A 9 -0.87 -27.43 34.61
CA MET A 9 0.16 -26.80 33.78
C MET A 9 -0.27 -25.36 33.54
N SER A 10 0.51 -24.39 34.03
CA SER A 10 0.29 -22.99 33.72
C SER A 10 0.42 -22.82 32.21
N SER A 11 -0.58 -22.23 31.57
CA SER A 11 -0.50 -21.84 30.15
C SER A 11 0.82 -21.11 29.89
N PHE A 12 1.43 -21.34 28.72
CA PHE A 12 2.60 -20.61 28.26
C PHE A 12 2.42 -19.08 28.40
N GLU A 13 1.21 -18.58 28.17
CA GLU A 13 0.85 -17.16 28.32
C GLU A 13 0.83 -16.70 29.78
N ALA A 14 0.54 -17.60 30.73
CA ALA A 14 0.61 -17.32 32.16
C ALA A 14 2.05 -17.35 32.69
N GLN A 15 2.93 -18.15 32.07
CA GLN A 15 4.32 -18.28 32.48
C GLN A 15 5.25 -17.22 31.85
N PHE A 16 4.95 -16.79 30.62
CA PHE A 16 5.77 -15.84 29.86
C PHE A 16 5.10 -14.48 29.64
N GLY A 17 3.84 -14.33 30.10
CA GLY A 17 3.02 -13.17 29.82
C GLY A 17 2.58 -13.15 28.36
N ALA A 18 1.28 -13.00 28.10
CA ALA A 18 0.87 -12.48 26.81
C ALA A 18 1.50 -11.09 26.68
N VAL A 19 2.55 -10.95 25.87
CA VAL A 19 3.03 -9.64 25.45
C VAL A 19 1.83 -8.98 24.80
N LYS A 20 1.17 -8.08 25.52
CA LYS A 20 0.15 -7.22 24.95
C LYS A 20 0.89 -6.41 23.92
N ILE A 21 0.85 -6.85 22.66
CA ILE A 21 1.38 -6.07 21.56
C ILE A 21 0.46 -4.87 21.46
N SER A 22 0.82 -3.82 22.18
CA SER A 22 0.05 -2.59 22.25
C SER A 22 -0.05 -2.03 20.84
N VAL A 23 -1.24 -1.50 20.51
CA VAL A 23 -1.40 -0.65 19.33
C VAL A 23 -0.27 0.37 19.33
N ALA A 24 0.38 0.59 18.18
CA ALA A 24 1.57 1.43 18.12
C ALA A 24 1.17 2.83 18.52
N ASP A 25 2.00 3.46 19.33
CA ASP A 25 1.90 4.90 19.50
C ASP A 25 2.42 5.57 18.22
N TYR A 26 1.48 6.15 17.47
CA TYR A 26 1.73 6.93 16.26
C TYR A 26 1.89 8.43 16.54
N SER A 27 1.92 8.83 17.82
CA SER A 27 2.23 10.21 18.18
C SER A 27 3.68 10.56 17.83
N ALA A 28 3.94 11.85 17.63
CA ALA A 28 5.27 12.33 17.25
C ALA A 28 6.30 11.92 18.31
N VAL A 29 7.36 11.22 17.88
CA VAL A 29 8.46 10.86 18.75
C VAL A 29 9.34 12.09 18.96
N ALA A 30 9.38 12.60 20.19
CA ALA A 30 10.32 13.65 20.57
C ALA A 30 11.76 13.10 20.47
N GLY A 31 12.62 13.79 19.70
CA GLY A 31 14.04 13.43 19.58
C GLY A 31 14.58 13.47 18.15
N GLU A 32 15.80 12.95 18.00
CA GLU A 32 16.48 12.82 16.71
C GLU A 32 15.76 11.79 15.82
N ARG A 33 15.50 12.15 14.55
CA ARG A 33 14.93 11.22 13.57
C ARG A 33 15.88 10.06 13.34
N LEU A 34 15.38 8.84 13.52
CA LEU A 34 16.15 7.65 13.25
C LEU A 34 16.44 7.52 11.75
N GLN A 35 17.60 6.96 11.44
CA GLN A 35 18.02 6.68 10.07
C GLN A 35 17.66 5.25 9.71
N MET A 36 17.18 5.05 8.49
CA MET A 36 16.99 3.71 7.91
C MET A 36 18.34 2.95 7.91
N PRO A 37 18.33 1.61 8.02
CA PRO A 37 19.55 0.82 8.14
C PRO A 37 20.57 1.13 7.05
N TYR A 38 20.10 1.34 5.81
CA TYR A 38 20.95 1.56 4.66
C TYR A 38 20.46 2.74 3.79
N PRO A 39 21.30 3.75 3.49
CA PRO A 39 20.94 4.81 2.55
C PRO A 39 21.01 4.30 1.10
N GLU A 40 20.11 4.77 0.24
CA GLU A 40 20.04 4.40 -1.18
C GLU A 40 21.27 4.87 -2.00
N VAL A 41 21.99 5.89 -1.53
CA VAL A 41 23.21 6.40 -2.17
C VAL A 41 24.41 6.03 -1.31
N LEU A 42 25.38 5.30 -1.87
CA LEU A 42 26.50 4.72 -1.12
C LEU A 42 27.79 5.54 -1.19
N PRO A 43 28.15 6.26 -0.11
CA PRO A 43 29.54 6.50 0.23
C PRO A 43 30.23 5.23 0.73
N TYR A 44 31.53 5.11 0.43
CA TYR A 44 32.43 4.03 0.85
C TYR A 44 32.38 3.71 2.38
N ALA A 45 31.99 4.69 3.20
CA ALA A 45 31.89 4.63 4.66
C ALA A 45 30.68 3.81 5.20
N PHE A 46 29.67 3.47 4.39
CA PHE A 46 28.52 2.65 4.84
C PHE A 46 28.75 1.14 4.73
N ARG A 47 29.98 0.71 4.44
CA ARG A 47 30.40 -0.69 4.55
C ARG A 47 30.61 -1.18 5.99
N HIS A 48 30.42 -0.33 6.99
CA HIS A 48 30.59 -0.73 8.38
C HIS A 48 29.34 -1.41 8.93
N VAL A 49 29.42 -2.74 8.98
CA VAL A 49 28.44 -3.67 9.56
C VAL A 49 27.90 -3.19 10.91
N GLY A 50 28.78 -2.66 11.77
CA GLY A 50 28.41 -2.14 13.09
C GLY A 50 27.41 -0.98 13.04
N VAL A 51 27.49 -0.12 12.02
CA VAL A 51 26.56 1.01 11.86
C VAL A 51 25.17 0.51 11.45
N VAL A 52 25.09 -0.44 10.52
CA VAL A 52 23.82 -1.04 10.09
C VAL A 52 23.18 -1.78 11.27
N ALA A 53 23.97 -2.54 12.04
CA ALA A 53 23.48 -3.28 13.21
C ALA A 53 22.99 -2.33 14.32
N GLU A 54 23.73 -1.25 14.58
CA GLU A 54 23.32 -0.21 15.53
C GLU A 54 21.98 0.43 15.11
N ARG A 55 21.82 0.76 13.83
CA ARG A 55 20.55 1.31 13.31
C ARG A 55 19.40 0.33 13.48
N MET A 56 19.59 -0.94 13.13
CA MET A 56 18.59 -1.98 13.35
C MET A 56 18.21 -2.13 14.82
N ARG A 57 19.19 -2.11 15.73
CA ARG A 57 18.94 -2.13 17.18
C ARG A 57 18.13 -0.93 17.64
N LYS A 58 18.41 0.27 17.12
CA LYS A 58 17.60 1.48 17.42
C LYS A 58 16.15 1.33 16.95
N LEU A 59 15.92 0.81 15.75
CA LEU A 59 14.54 0.57 15.26
C LEU A 59 13.82 -0.49 16.12
N ALA A 60 14.49 -1.58 16.48
CA ALA A 60 13.92 -2.60 17.36
C ALA A 60 13.61 -2.06 18.77
N ARG A 61 14.42 -1.14 19.31
CA ARG A 61 14.14 -0.45 20.57
C ARG A 61 12.86 0.40 20.48
N VAL A 62 12.65 1.13 19.38
CA VAL A 62 11.41 1.89 19.16
C VAL A 62 10.18 0.98 19.24
N VAL A 63 10.25 -0.21 18.64
CA VAL A 63 9.19 -1.22 18.77
C VAL A 63 9.04 -1.71 20.20
N GLY A 64 10.14 -1.97 20.90
CA GLY A 64 10.13 -2.37 22.31
C GLY A 64 9.50 -1.32 23.24
N ASP A 65 9.66 -0.05 22.92
CA ASP A 65 9.04 1.09 23.61
C ASP A 65 7.56 1.29 23.23
N GLY A 66 7.02 0.46 22.33
CA GLY A 66 5.63 0.54 21.85
C GLY A 66 5.37 1.68 20.84
N LYS A 67 6.42 2.31 20.31
CA LYS A 67 6.33 3.44 19.37
C LYS A 67 6.39 2.98 17.91
N SER A 68 5.92 3.83 16.99
CA SER A 68 5.98 3.57 15.55
C SER A 68 7.39 3.81 14.97
N VAL A 69 7.88 2.81 14.24
CA VAL A 69 9.14 2.89 13.48
C VAL A 69 9.01 3.86 12.30
N ALA A 70 7.86 3.88 11.62
CA ALA A 70 7.58 4.84 10.56
C ALA A 70 7.65 6.28 11.07
N VAL A 71 7.00 6.60 12.19
CA VAL A 71 7.06 7.95 12.77
C VAL A 71 8.49 8.28 13.24
N ALA A 72 9.19 7.36 13.90
CA ALA A 72 10.54 7.58 14.39
C ALA A 72 11.56 7.86 13.26
N THR A 73 11.35 7.29 12.07
CA THR A 73 12.18 7.51 10.89
C THR A 73 11.71 8.69 10.03
N GLY A 74 10.58 9.32 10.38
CA GLY A 74 9.94 10.34 9.56
C GLY A 74 9.45 9.81 8.22
N PHE A 75 8.94 8.57 8.19
CA PHE A 75 8.34 7.91 7.04
C PHE A 75 9.28 7.62 5.86
N LYS A 76 10.61 7.72 6.04
CA LYS A 76 11.62 7.39 5.01
C LYS A 76 11.55 5.95 4.48
N GLY A 77 10.95 5.07 5.27
CA GLY A 77 10.73 3.68 4.90
C GLY A 77 9.43 3.42 4.13
N ALA A 78 8.49 4.37 4.15
CA ALA A 78 7.19 4.26 3.49
C ALA A 78 7.28 4.66 2.02
N GLU A 79 6.24 4.34 1.25
CA GLU A 79 6.12 4.75 -0.15
C GLU A 79 6.00 6.27 -0.30
N TYR A 80 5.24 6.90 0.60
CA TYR A 80 5.08 8.35 0.68
C TYR A 80 5.60 8.86 2.04
N GLU A 81 6.65 9.69 2.00
CA GLU A 81 7.18 10.38 3.19
C GLU A 81 6.19 11.46 3.68
N GLU A 82 5.60 12.22 2.76
CA GLU A 82 4.52 13.16 3.08
C GLU A 82 3.25 12.37 3.41
N ARG A 83 2.62 12.70 4.54
CA ARG A 83 1.45 11.99 5.06
C ARG A 83 0.18 12.84 4.99
N ASP A 84 0.30 14.12 4.65
CA ASP A 84 -0.84 14.98 4.39
C ASP A 84 -1.40 14.71 2.97
N PRO A 85 -2.62 14.14 2.86
CA PRO A 85 -3.22 13.85 1.56
C PRO A 85 -3.42 15.10 0.70
N ARG A 86 -3.63 16.28 1.33
CA ARG A 86 -3.77 17.55 0.60
C ARG A 86 -2.49 17.92 -0.12
N LYS A 87 -1.34 17.76 0.52
CA LYS A 87 -0.05 18.08 -0.08
C LYS A 87 0.32 17.09 -1.19
N LEU A 88 0.06 15.80 -0.99
CA LEU A 88 0.24 14.80 -2.05
C LEU A 88 -0.64 15.09 -3.26
N ALA A 89 -1.92 15.42 -3.03
CA ALA A 89 -2.81 15.82 -4.12
C ALA A 89 -2.33 17.08 -4.83
N ALA A 90 -1.76 18.04 -4.11
CA ALA A 90 -1.24 19.29 -4.66
C ALA A 90 -0.10 19.07 -5.68
N GLU A 91 0.68 18.00 -5.57
CA GLU A 91 1.73 17.65 -6.55
C GLU A 91 1.16 17.32 -7.94
N SER A 92 -0.08 16.81 -7.98
CA SER A 92 -0.80 16.45 -9.22
C SER A 92 -1.93 17.42 -9.56
N SER A 93 -2.14 18.47 -8.78
CA SER A 93 -3.22 19.44 -8.97
C SER A 93 -2.75 20.67 -9.73
N THR A 94 -3.65 21.28 -10.49
CA THR A 94 -3.48 22.60 -11.07
C THR A 94 -3.60 23.69 -9.98
N PRO A 95 -3.05 24.90 -10.21
CA PRO A 95 -3.19 26.01 -9.25
C PRO A 95 -4.65 26.39 -8.96
N GLN A 96 -5.54 26.26 -9.95
CA GLN A 96 -6.97 26.56 -9.79
C GLN A 96 -7.68 25.53 -8.90
N GLU A 97 -7.38 24.25 -9.07
CA GLU A 97 -7.89 23.16 -8.22
C GLU A 97 -7.49 23.36 -6.76
N ILE A 98 -6.21 23.67 -6.50
CA ILE A 98 -5.69 23.95 -5.15
C ILE A 98 -6.41 25.15 -4.53
N ALA A 99 -6.50 26.27 -5.26
CA ALA A 99 -7.12 27.49 -4.76
C ALA A 99 -8.61 27.29 -4.40
N GLN A 100 -9.37 26.59 -5.25
CA GLN A 100 -10.78 26.30 -4.96
C GLN A 100 -10.94 25.34 -3.78
N TYR A 101 -10.11 24.30 -3.70
CA TYR A 101 -10.13 23.35 -2.57
C TYR A 101 -9.81 24.04 -1.25
N ASP A 102 -8.80 24.91 -1.21
CA ASP A 102 -8.42 25.66 -0.03
C ASP A 102 -9.53 26.63 0.42
N ALA A 103 -10.16 27.35 -0.52
CA ALA A 103 -11.27 28.24 -0.22
C ALA A 103 -12.49 27.47 0.34
N TRP A 104 -12.81 26.31 -0.24
CA TRP A 104 -13.90 25.45 0.23
C TRP A 104 -13.61 24.84 1.60
N SER A 105 -12.42 24.25 1.79
CA SER A 105 -12.03 23.59 3.04
C SER A 105 -11.88 24.56 4.21
N ALA A 106 -11.53 25.83 3.95
CA ALA A 106 -11.55 26.90 4.94
C ALA A 106 -12.96 27.39 5.32
N GLY A 107 -14.02 26.88 4.66
CA GLY A 107 -15.40 27.33 4.85
C GLY A 107 -15.71 28.68 4.20
N GLY A 108 -14.81 29.21 3.37
CA GLY A 108 -14.98 30.49 2.67
C GLY A 108 -15.85 30.40 1.41
N LEU A 109 -16.09 29.19 0.90
CA LEU A 109 -16.90 28.96 -0.29
C LEU A 109 -18.28 28.39 0.08
N CYS A 110 -19.34 29.14 -0.21
CA CYS A 110 -20.70 28.61 -0.19
C CYS A 110 -20.99 27.91 -1.52
N LEU A 111 -21.25 26.60 -1.47
CA LEU A 111 -21.63 25.84 -2.67
C LEU A 111 -23.05 26.23 -3.11
N PRO A 112 -23.31 26.36 -4.42
CA PRO A 112 -24.67 26.54 -4.92
C PRO A 112 -25.53 25.32 -4.59
N GLU A 113 -26.83 25.55 -4.41
CA GLU A 113 -27.79 24.46 -4.18
C GLU A 113 -27.93 23.59 -5.44
N PHE A 114 -27.78 22.28 -5.28
CA PHE A 114 -27.89 21.33 -6.38
C PHE A 114 -29.23 20.59 -6.32
N ASN A 115 -30.05 20.73 -7.36
CA ASN A 115 -31.33 20.04 -7.45
C ASN A 115 -31.12 18.59 -7.95
N TRP A 116 -31.04 17.63 -7.02
CA TRP A 116 -30.81 16.21 -7.33
C TRP A 116 -31.92 15.54 -8.15
N SER A 117 -33.08 16.16 -8.33
CA SER A 117 -34.15 15.62 -9.20
C SER A 117 -34.12 16.19 -10.61
N GLU A 118 -33.65 17.43 -10.79
CA GLU A 118 -33.69 18.14 -12.08
C GLU A 118 -32.33 18.16 -12.79
N ASN A 119 -31.23 18.16 -12.03
CA ASN A 119 -29.88 18.29 -12.56
C ASN A 119 -29.30 16.93 -12.96
N VAL A 120 -29.95 16.25 -13.89
CA VAL A 120 -29.60 14.91 -14.38
C VAL A 120 -29.39 14.94 -15.88
N ASP A 121 -28.33 14.29 -16.36
CA ASP A 121 -28.09 14.05 -17.79
C ASP A 121 -28.20 12.55 -18.10
N ASP A 122 -29.29 12.16 -18.78
CA ASP A 122 -29.61 10.77 -19.12
C ASP A 122 -28.87 10.26 -20.37
N SER A 123 -27.91 11.02 -20.90
CA SER A 123 -27.10 10.60 -22.04
C SER A 123 -26.38 9.28 -21.77
N SER A 124 -26.36 8.39 -22.77
CA SER A 124 -25.66 7.11 -22.66
C SER A 124 -24.15 7.33 -22.57
N MET A 125 -23.53 6.80 -21.51
CA MET A 125 -22.09 6.90 -21.29
C MET A 125 -21.36 5.60 -21.65
N SER A 126 -20.14 5.72 -22.17
CA SER A 126 -19.24 4.58 -22.30
C SER A 126 -18.73 4.12 -20.93
N LYS A 127 -18.26 2.87 -20.82
CA LYS A 127 -17.77 2.31 -19.54
C LYS A 127 -16.65 3.13 -18.90
N SER A 128 -15.74 3.71 -19.69
CA SER A 128 -14.65 4.55 -19.17
C SER A 128 -15.17 5.87 -18.60
N ILE A 129 -16.14 6.49 -19.27
CA ILE A 129 -16.79 7.72 -18.81
C ILE A 129 -17.60 7.46 -17.54
N VAL A 130 -18.33 6.34 -17.47
CA VAL A 130 -19.10 5.95 -16.27
C VAL A 130 -18.20 5.90 -15.03
N LYS A 131 -17.01 5.29 -15.13
CA LYS A 131 -16.06 5.24 -14.00
C LYS A 131 -15.60 6.63 -13.59
N SER A 132 -15.19 7.46 -14.54
CA SER A 132 -14.78 8.85 -14.26
C SER A 132 -15.91 9.66 -13.61
N MET A 133 -17.13 9.54 -14.13
CA MET A 133 -18.30 10.23 -13.58
C MET A 133 -18.75 9.67 -12.23
N GLN A 134 -18.45 8.40 -11.93
CA GLN A 134 -18.62 7.85 -10.59
C GLN A 134 -17.67 8.52 -9.60
N ASP A 135 -16.38 8.67 -9.95
CA ASP A 135 -15.43 9.38 -9.08
C ASP A 135 -15.87 10.84 -8.83
N HIS A 136 -16.42 11.50 -9.85
CA HIS A 136 -16.99 12.85 -9.70
C HIS A 136 -18.23 12.86 -8.82
N ALA A 137 -19.14 11.89 -8.97
CA ALA A 137 -20.31 11.77 -8.13
C ALA A 137 -19.93 11.54 -6.66
N ASP A 138 -18.92 10.71 -6.40
CA ASP A 138 -18.40 10.47 -5.05
C ASP A 138 -17.82 11.76 -4.44
N ALA A 139 -17.08 12.54 -5.24
CA ALA A 139 -16.60 13.86 -4.82
C ALA A 139 -17.74 14.86 -4.57
N MET A 140 -18.79 14.86 -5.38
CA MET A 140 -20.00 15.67 -5.14
C MET A 140 -20.70 15.28 -3.84
N ASN A 141 -20.80 13.97 -3.54
CA ASN A 141 -21.35 13.48 -2.29
C ASN A 141 -20.59 14.04 -1.07
N ILE A 142 -19.26 14.18 -1.17
CA ILE A 142 -18.44 14.82 -0.13
C ILE A 142 -18.70 16.32 -0.04
N LEU A 143 -18.69 17.03 -1.18
CA LEU A 143 -18.86 18.48 -1.26
C LEU A 143 -20.21 18.93 -0.67
N TRP A 144 -21.30 18.25 -1.07
CA TRP A 144 -22.67 18.57 -0.64
C TRP A 144 -23.14 17.76 0.57
N LYS A 145 -22.28 16.92 1.17
CA LYS A 145 -22.61 16.08 2.33
C LYS A 145 -23.87 15.25 2.13
N THR A 146 -23.94 14.55 1.01
CA THR A 146 -25.10 13.75 0.57
C THR A 146 -24.65 12.39 0.05
N ASP A 147 -25.58 11.48 -0.18
CA ASP A 147 -25.38 10.17 -0.80
C ASP A 147 -26.14 10.03 -2.14
N ARG A 148 -26.76 11.12 -2.60
CA ARG A 148 -27.67 11.13 -3.75
C ARG A 148 -26.98 11.33 -5.09
N ALA A 149 -25.74 11.83 -5.11
CA ALA A 149 -25.02 12.06 -6.36
C ALA A 149 -24.74 10.71 -7.04
N LYS A 150 -24.87 10.73 -8.37
CA LYS A 150 -24.75 9.58 -9.27
C LYS A 150 -24.01 10.04 -10.53
N PRO A 151 -23.45 9.12 -11.34
CA PRO A 151 -22.73 9.48 -12.56
C PRO A 151 -23.48 10.47 -13.48
N HIS A 152 -24.80 10.33 -13.62
CA HIS A 152 -25.63 11.23 -14.44
C HIS A 152 -25.72 12.68 -13.89
N HIS A 153 -25.63 12.87 -12.57
CA HIS A 153 -25.56 14.20 -11.96
C HIS A 153 -24.20 14.86 -12.22
N ALA A 154 -23.12 14.08 -12.14
CA ALA A 154 -21.78 14.54 -12.43
C ALA A 154 -21.63 14.92 -13.91
N LEU A 155 -22.22 14.13 -14.81
CA LEU A 155 -22.26 14.44 -16.24
C LEU A 155 -22.98 15.77 -16.49
N TRP A 156 -24.18 15.95 -15.90
CA TRP A 156 -24.90 17.22 -15.98
C TRP A 156 -24.07 18.41 -15.47
N LEU A 157 -23.41 18.25 -14.32
CA LEU A 157 -22.55 19.29 -13.73
C LEU A 157 -21.43 19.68 -14.69
N SER A 158 -20.82 18.72 -15.40
CA SER A 158 -19.73 19.00 -16.34
C SER A 158 -20.14 19.86 -17.53
N GLY A 159 -21.39 19.75 -17.99
CA GLY A 159 -21.92 20.58 -19.08
C GLY A 159 -22.44 21.94 -18.62
N ASN A 160 -22.97 22.03 -17.40
CA ASN A 160 -23.70 23.22 -16.94
C ASN A 160 -22.86 24.13 -16.03
N TRP A 161 -22.05 23.56 -15.13
CA TRP A 161 -21.30 24.28 -14.10
C TRP A 161 -19.80 24.04 -14.23
N MET A 162 -19.23 24.37 -15.40
CA MET A 162 -17.80 24.19 -15.68
C MET A 162 -16.87 24.84 -14.64
N GLY A 163 -17.28 25.96 -14.02
CA GLY A 163 -16.51 26.62 -12.97
C GLY A 163 -16.33 25.81 -11.67
N MET A 164 -17.18 24.80 -11.45
CA MET A 164 -17.12 23.88 -10.30
C MET A 164 -16.22 22.67 -10.54
N LEU A 165 -15.89 22.36 -11.80
CA LEU A 165 -15.09 21.19 -12.15
C LEU A 165 -13.72 21.16 -11.45
N PRO A 166 -12.96 22.27 -11.35
CA PRO A 166 -11.69 22.24 -10.63
C PRO A 166 -11.86 21.85 -9.15
N LEU A 167 -12.88 22.33 -8.46
CA LEU A 167 -13.13 21.92 -7.08
C LEU A 167 -13.45 20.42 -6.98
N VAL A 168 -14.30 19.90 -7.87
CA VAL A 168 -14.65 18.47 -7.90
C VAL A 168 -13.38 17.63 -8.15
N SER A 169 -12.58 17.98 -9.16
CA SER A 169 -11.31 17.31 -9.45
C SER A 169 -10.34 17.34 -8.27
N ALA A 170 -10.22 18.48 -7.59
CA ALA A 170 -9.36 18.62 -6.41
C ALA A 170 -9.78 17.65 -5.28
N VAL A 171 -11.09 17.53 -5.03
CA VAL A 171 -11.61 16.57 -4.05
C VAL A 171 -11.30 15.13 -4.45
N ILE A 172 -11.46 14.77 -5.73
CA ILE A 172 -11.09 13.44 -6.25
C ILE A 172 -9.60 13.15 -5.98
N LEU A 173 -8.71 14.09 -6.28
CA LEU A 173 -7.27 13.93 -6.07
C LEU A 173 -6.92 13.75 -4.59
N VAL A 174 -7.56 14.50 -3.69
CA VAL A 174 -7.36 14.35 -2.24
C VAL A 174 -7.86 13.00 -1.74
N GLU A 175 -9.04 12.54 -2.17
CA GLU A 175 -9.55 11.22 -1.80
C GLU A 175 -8.70 10.09 -2.37
N LYS A 176 -8.19 10.25 -3.59
CA LYS A 176 -7.23 9.31 -4.17
C LYS A 176 -5.94 9.27 -3.34
N ALA A 177 -5.37 10.42 -2.99
CA ALA A 177 -4.19 10.48 -2.12
C ALA A 177 -4.44 9.81 -0.75
N LYS A 178 -5.63 9.96 -0.16
CA LYS A 178 -6.01 9.24 1.07
C LYS A 178 -6.02 7.72 0.89
N LYS A 179 -6.52 7.22 -0.25
CA LYS A 179 -6.53 5.79 -0.59
C LYS A 179 -5.12 5.27 -0.84
N ASP A 180 -4.30 6.03 -1.56
CA ASP A 180 -2.92 5.70 -1.89
C ASP A 180 -2.06 5.62 -0.61
N LEU A 181 -2.25 6.54 0.34
CA LEU A 181 -1.60 6.51 1.66
C LEU A 181 -1.92 5.26 2.50
N LYS A 182 -3.04 4.58 2.19
CA LYS A 182 -3.47 3.30 2.79
C LYS A 182 -3.09 2.09 1.91
N GLY A 183 -2.33 2.28 0.84
CA GLY A 183 -1.98 1.21 -0.11
C GLY A 183 -3.22 0.51 -0.70
N GLY A 184 -4.33 1.24 -0.85
CA GLY A 184 -5.61 0.69 -1.29
C GLY A 184 -6.34 -0.19 -0.27
N SER A 185 -5.82 -0.34 0.96
CA SER A 185 -6.50 -1.09 2.01
C SER A 185 -7.65 -0.29 2.63
N GLU A 186 -8.82 -0.90 2.71
CA GLU A 186 -9.95 -0.37 3.49
C GLU A 186 -9.79 -0.63 5.00
N ILE A 187 -8.93 -1.59 5.33
CA ILE A 187 -8.82 -2.17 6.67
C ILE A 187 -7.73 -1.47 7.48
N PHE A 188 -6.59 -1.17 6.86
CA PHE A 188 -5.47 -0.53 7.52
C PHE A 188 -5.58 0.99 7.51
N THR A 189 -5.17 1.61 8.61
CA THR A 189 -4.95 3.05 8.64
C THR A 189 -3.71 3.43 7.84
N ALA A 190 -3.64 4.67 7.38
CA ALA A 190 -2.47 5.17 6.65
C ALA A 190 -1.17 4.98 7.45
N ASN A 191 -1.21 5.19 8.77
CA ASN A 191 -0.03 5.03 9.63
C ASN A 191 0.39 3.56 9.79
N GLU A 192 -0.55 2.62 9.82
CA GLU A 192 -0.24 1.19 9.85
C GLU A 192 0.41 0.71 8.57
N VAL A 193 -0.08 1.16 7.42
CA VAL A 193 0.53 0.83 6.12
C VAL A 193 1.94 1.39 6.05
N ALA A 194 2.14 2.64 6.48
CA ALA A 194 3.48 3.23 6.53
C ALA A 194 4.42 2.49 7.49
N GLU A 195 3.92 2.00 8.63
CA GLU A 195 4.67 1.17 9.58
C GLU A 195 5.11 -0.15 8.95
N ILE A 196 4.20 -0.85 8.27
CA ILE A 196 4.48 -2.11 7.57
C ILE A 196 5.52 -1.88 6.48
N GLN A 197 5.31 -0.88 5.61
CA GLN A 197 6.24 -0.55 4.53
C GLN A 197 7.63 -0.18 5.07
N THR A 198 7.69 0.59 6.16
CA THR A 198 8.96 0.98 6.78
C THR A 198 9.72 -0.23 7.34
N ILE A 199 9.02 -1.15 8.00
CA ILE A 199 9.60 -2.40 8.50
C ILE A 199 10.12 -3.26 7.35
N ASP A 200 9.35 -3.42 6.28
CA ASP A 200 9.75 -4.19 5.10
C ASP A 200 10.98 -3.58 4.44
N LYS A 201 10.97 -2.27 4.17
CA LYS A 201 12.12 -1.56 3.60
C LYS A 201 13.37 -1.69 4.48
N ALA A 202 13.24 -1.63 5.80
CA ALA A 202 14.36 -1.85 6.72
C ALA A 202 14.92 -3.28 6.62
N CYS A 203 14.06 -4.29 6.58
CA CYS A 203 14.46 -5.70 6.45
C CYS A 203 15.10 -6.00 5.09
N ASP A 204 14.56 -5.43 4.02
CA ASP A 204 15.07 -5.57 2.66
C ASP A 204 16.45 -4.94 2.53
N GLN A 205 16.64 -3.73 3.08
CA GLN A 205 17.93 -3.06 3.10
C GLN A 205 19.01 -3.87 3.82
N VAL A 206 18.68 -4.48 4.97
CA VAL A 206 19.62 -5.36 5.68
C VAL A 206 19.93 -6.61 4.87
N THR A 207 18.92 -7.20 4.23
CA THR A 207 19.11 -8.38 3.38
C THR A 207 19.99 -8.07 2.17
N GLN A 208 19.77 -6.93 1.51
CA GLN A 208 20.61 -6.42 0.42
C GLN A 208 22.05 -6.18 0.90
N PHE A 209 22.22 -5.57 2.06
CA PHE A 209 23.53 -5.36 2.67
C PHE A 209 24.26 -6.68 2.95
N GLN A 210 23.60 -7.66 3.58
CA GLN A 210 24.17 -8.99 3.84
C GLN A 210 24.57 -9.69 2.53
N ASN A 211 23.74 -9.60 1.49
CA ASN A 211 24.04 -10.17 0.18
C ASN A 211 25.24 -9.47 -0.50
N ALA A 212 25.35 -8.15 -0.38
CA ALA A 212 26.48 -7.38 -0.93
C ALA A 212 27.81 -7.67 -0.21
N GLN A 213 27.74 -8.14 1.03
CA GLN A 213 28.90 -8.53 1.85
C GLN A 213 29.13 -10.04 1.88
N ARG A 214 28.52 -10.80 0.95
CA ARG A 214 28.68 -12.25 0.87
C ARG A 214 30.17 -12.61 0.74
N GLY A 215 30.69 -13.36 1.71
CA GLY A 215 32.11 -13.75 1.80
C GLY A 215 32.95 -12.90 2.75
N ALA A 216 32.43 -11.78 3.28
CA ALA A 216 33.04 -11.08 4.40
C ALA A 216 32.74 -11.82 5.70
N ALA A 217 33.75 -12.05 6.54
CA ALA A 217 33.56 -12.58 7.88
C ALA A 217 32.95 -11.49 8.77
N PHE A 218 31.67 -11.65 9.11
CA PHE A 218 31.02 -10.83 10.13
C PHE A 218 31.36 -11.38 11.51
N PRO A 219 31.60 -10.52 12.52
CA PRO A 219 31.57 -10.97 13.90
C PRO A 219 30.20 -11.62 14.18
N GLU A 220 30.18 -12.82 14.76
CA GLU A 220 28.94 -13.56 15.06
C GLU A 220 27.95 -12.74 15.88
N VAL A 221 28.46 -11.92 16.81
CA VAL A 221 27.69 -11.00 17.64
C VAL A 221 26.84 -10.05 16.78
N THR A 222 27.39 -9.54 15.68
CA THR A 222 26.70 -8.58 14.81
C THR A 222 25.59 -9.25 14.00
N ASN A 223 25.80 -10.49 13.53
CA ASN A 223 24.76 -11.27 12.87
C ASN A 223 23.59 -11.58 13.80
N ARG A 224 23.90 -11.97 15.05
CA ARG A 224 22.88 -12.19 16.07
C ARG A 224 22.06 -10.93 16.33
N ASP A 225 22.70 -9.77 16.39
CA ASP A 225 22.01 -8.48 16.57
C ASP A 225 21.06 -8.16 15.41
N PHE A 226 21.46 -8.45 14.17
CA PHE A 226 20.60 -8.27 13.00
C PHE A 226 19.36 -9.16 13.08
N GLU A 227 19.55 -10.46 13.29
CA GLU A 227 18.45 -11.42 13.32
C GLU A 227 17.49 -11.12 14.47
N TYR A 228 18.02 -10.81 15.65
CA TYR A 228 17.19 -10.43 16.80
C TYR A 228 16.36 -9.17 16.51
N SER A 229 16.99 -8.13 15.97
CA SER A 229 16.29 -6.88 15.62
C SER A 229 15.23 -7.12 14.54
N LYS A 230 15.56 -7.92 13.51
CA LYS A 230 14.64 -8.29 12.43
C LYS A 230 13.43 -9.06 12.96
N GLN A 231 13.63 -10.01 13.86
CA GLN A 231 12.53 -10.76 14.49
C GLN A 231 11.57 -9.84 15.26
N ILE A 232 12.08 -8.85 16.00
CA ILE A 232 11.23 -7.86 16.69
C ILE A 232 10.40 -7.05 15.69
N LEU A 233 11.01 -6.54 14.62
CA LEU A 233 10.31 -5.78 13.59
C LEU A 233 9.27 -6.64 12.86
N LEU A 234 9.60 -7.88 12.50
CA LEU A 234 8.66 -8.78 11.83
C LEU A 234 7.51 -9.21 12.75
N ALA A 235 7.78 -9.45 14.03
CA ALA A 235 6.74 -9.71 15.02
C ALA A 235 5.76 -8.52 15.13
N ARG A 236 6.29 -7.29 15.05
CA ARG A 236 5.48 -6.07 15.02
C ARG A 236 4.59 -6.00 13.79
N LYS A 237 5.16 -6.23 12.60
CA LYS A 237 4.41 -6.28 11.34
C LYS A 237 3.27 -7.30 11.41
N LEU A 238 3.58 -8.54 11.80
CA LEU A 238 2.59 -9.62 11.93
C LEU A 238 1.48 -9.26 12.92
N ALA A 239 1.80 -8.56 14.00
CA ALA A 239 0.80 -8.11 14.95
C ALA A 239 -0.16 -7.08 14.33
N ILE A 240 0.35 -6.14 13.55
CA ILE A 240 -0.48 -5.15 12.84
C ILE A 240 -1.36 -5.86 11.81
N GLU A 241 -0.84 -6.85 11.08
CA GLU A 241 -1.58 -7.60 10.07
C GLU A 241 -2.65 -8.52 10.68
N LYS A 242 -2.46 -9.00 11.91
CA LYS A 242 -3.45 -9.84 12.64
C LYS A 242 -4.50 -9.01 13.39
N ASN A 243 -4.17 -7.80 13.81
CA ASN A 243 -5.08 -6.91 14.54
C ASN A 243 -6.39 -6.54 13.81
N PRO A 244 -6.51 -6.53 12.47
CA PRO A 244 -7.77 -6.18 11.83
C PRO A 244 -8.91 -7.12 12.16
N GLN A 245 -8.58 -8.39 12.42
CA GLN A 245 -9.54 -9.44 12.76
C GLN A 245 -10.22 -9.17 14.11
N GLY A 246 -9.59 -8.39 15.01
CA GLY A 246 -10.18 -7.95 16.28
C GLY A 246 -10.94 -6.62 16.20
N ARG A 247 -10.86 -5.89 15.08
CA ARG A 247 -11.56 -4.60 14.86
C ARG A 247 -12.80 -4.73 14.00
N MET A 248 -12.96 -5.84 13.29
CA MET A 248 -14.21 -6.15 12.62
C MET A 248 -15.28 -6.40 13.70
N PRO A 249 -16.42 -5.67 13.69
CA PRO A 249 -17.51 -6.00 14.60
C PRO A 249 -17.91 -7.46 14.37
N GLU A 250 -18.13 -8.23 15.45
CA GLU A 250 -18.49 -9.67 15.42
C GLU A 250 -19.71 -9.99 14.52
N LYS A 251 -20.45 -8.96 14.08
CA LYS A 251 -21.62 -9.06 13.21
C LYS A 251 -21.31 -9.13 11.70
N CYS A 252 -20.07 -8.92 11.25
CA CYS A 252 -19.73 -9.06 9.81
C CYS A 252 -19.49 -10.51 9.34
N TRP A 253 -19.67 -11.50 10.20
CA TRP A 253 -19.61 -12.93 9.81
C TRP A 253 -20.88 -13.44 9.09
N TYR A 254 -21.89 -12.60 8.90
CA TYR A 254 -23.08 -12.91 8.10
C TYR A 254 -23.21 -11.96 6.91
N VAL A 255 -22.30 -12.08 5.95
CA VAL A 255 -22.70 -11.93 4.55
C VAL A 255 -22.76 -13.35 4.01
N GLU A 256 -23.97 -13.89 3.96
CA GLU A 256 -24.27 -15.17 3.34
C GLU A 256 -23.74 -15.17 1.90
N PHE A 257 -22.60 -15.81 1.69
CA PHE A 257 -22.18 -16.31 0.37
C PHE A 257 -23.06 -17.52 -0.02
N THR A 258 -24.37 -17.37 0.01
CA THR A 258 -25.31 -18.36 -0.55
C THR A 258 -25.83 -17.86 -1.88
N SER A 259 -25.09 -18.17 -2.95
CA SER A 259 -25.62 -18.50 -4.28
C SER A 259 -24.53 -18.35 -5.35
N TRP A 260 -23.54 -19.24 -5.33
CA TRP A 260 -23.02 -19.78 -6.59
C TRP A 260 -23.63 -21.18 -6.72
N LYS A 261 -24.78 -21.24 -7.39
CA LYS A 261 -25.30 -22.52 -7.88
C LYS A 261 -24.30 -23.04 -8.90
N PHE A 262 -23.53 -24.03 -8.46
CA PHE A 262 -22.87 -24.98 -9.34
C PHE A 262 -23.97 -25.64 -10.18
N VAL A 263 -24.06 -25.27 -11.46
CA VAL A 263 -24.80 -26.06 -12.44
C VAL A 263 -23.89 -27.24 -12.78
N SER A 264 -24.15 -28.35 -12.10
CA SER A 264 -23.77 -29.69 -12.52
C SER A 264 -24.74 -30.15 -13.61
N ASP A 265 -24.25 -31.06 -14.45
CA ASP A 265 -24.92 -31.83 -15.51
C ASP A 265 -24.85 -31.14 -16.88
N SER A 266 -24.36 -31.73 -17.97
CA SER A 266 -24.32 -33.15 -18.35
C SER A 266 -23.32 -33.42 -19.51
N GLU A 267 -22.46 -34.42 -19.31
CA GLU A 267 -22.01 -35.50 -20.21
C GLU A 267 -21.54 -35.31 -21.69
N PRO A 268 -20.76 -36.28 -22.23
CA PRO A 268 -19.80 -36.09 -23.32
C PRO A 268 -20.27 -36.66 -24.67
N SER A 269 -19.87 -36.04 -25.78
CA SER A 269 -19.86 -36.72 -27.08
C SER A 269 -18.83 -36.16 -28.06
N LYS A 270 -17.83 -37.01 -28.35
CA LYS A 270 -17.12 -37.27 -29.62
C LYS A 270 -17.52 -36.40 -30.81
N TRP A 271 -16.53 -35.84 -31.53
CA TRP A 271 -16.30 -36.07 -32.98
C TRP A 271 -14.83 -35.74 -33.35
N TYR A 272 -14.30 -36.58 -34.25
CA TYR A 272 -13.09 -36.58 -35.11
C TYR A 272 -12.64 -35.21 -35.65
N ALA A 273 -11.47 -34.96 -36.25
CA ALA A 273 -10.16 -35.58 -36.45
C ALA A 273 -9.35 -34.56 -37.30
N ASP A 274 -8.09 -34.87 -37.57
CA ASP A 274 -7.21 -34.29 -38.60
C ASP A 274 -6.53 -32.94 -38.31
N SER A 275 -5.26 -33.03 -37.91
CA SER A 275 -4.25 -32.08 -38.38
C SER A 275 -2.93 -32.81 -38.63
N VAL A 276 -2.68 -32.96 -39.92
CA VAL A 276 -1.55 -33.57 -40.61
C VAL A 276 -0.24 -32.82 -40.34
N ILE A 277 0.83 -33.57 -40.10
CA ILE A 277 2.22 -33.12 -40.12
C ILE A 277 2.68 -33.02 -41.58
N PRO A 278 3.47 -32.00 -41.95
CA PRO A 278 4.47 -32.19 -42.99
C PRO A 278 5.90 -31.91 -42.49
N THR A 279 6.74 -32.88 -42.80
CA THR A 279 8.19 -32.97 -42.65
C THR A 279 8.92 -32.11 -43.69
N GLU A 280 10.05 -31.54 -43.27
CA GLU A 280 11.29 -31.17 -43.99
C GLU A 280 11.27 -30.83 -45.51
N ALA A 281 11.86 -29.67 -45.83
CA ALA A 281 12.61 -29.48 -47.07
C ALA A 281 13.72 -28.41 -46.92
N SER A 282 14.95 -28.91 -46.77
CA SER A 282 16.22 -28.50 -47.39
C SER A 282 16.28 -27.19 -48.21
N ILE A 283 17.19 -26.26 -47.88
CA ILE A 283 17.77 -25.26 -48.82
C ILE A 283 19.27 -25.03 -48.48
N PRO A 284 20.17 -24.83 -49.47
CA PRO A 284 21.60 -25.14 -49.38
C PRO A 284 22.53 -23.93 -49.21
N ALA A 285 23.82 -24.27 -49.20
CA ALA A 285 25.01 -23.45 -49.03
C ALA A 285 25.25 -22.35 -50.09
N GLY A 286 25.99 -21.32 -49.65
CA GLY A 286 27.00 -20.62 -50.46
C GLY A 286 26.60 -19.26 -51.00
N ILE A 287 27.33 -18.21 -50.58
CA ILE A 287 28.01 -17.23 -51.45
C ILE A 287 28.91 -16.35 -50.57
N GLU A 288 30.20 -16.33 -50.92
CA GLU A 288 31.23 -15.43 -50.42
C GLU A 288 31.04 -13.99 -50.93
N SER A 289 31.48 -12.99 -50.14
CA SER A 289 32.62 -12.11 -50.49
C SER A 289 32.47 -10.68 -49.94
N ARG A 290 33.52 -10.26 -49.20
CA ARG A 290 34.31 -8.99 -49.31
C ARG A 290 33.52 -7.65 -49.29
N HIS A 291 33.90 -6.61 -48.55
CA HIS A 291 35.24 -6.01 -48.42
C HIS A 291 35.21 -4.81 -47.42
N ASN A 292 36.34 -4.58 -46.70
CA ASN A 292 36.90 -3.30 -46.21
C ASN A 292 36.02 -2.38 -45.30
N ARG A 293 36.52 -1.73 -44.24
CA ARG A 293 37.66 -0.80 -44.25
C ARG A 293 37.83 -0.10 -42.87
N LYS A 294 39.10 0.09 -42.49
CA LYS A 294 39.74 1.19 -41.73
C LYS A 294 39.59 1.32 -40.20
N GLU A 295 40.75 1.13 -39.60
CA GLU A 295 41.33 1.85 -38.45
C GLU A 295 41.12 3.37 -38.50
N VAL A 296 40.93 3.96 -37.32
CA VAL A 296 41.41 5.30 -36.95
C VAL A 296 41.89 5.22 -35.50
N SER A 297 43.03 5.89 -35.29
CA SER A 297 43.91 5.99 -34.11
C SER A 297 43.28 6.18 -32.73
#